data_AF-A0A1J3FLE7-F1
#
_entry.id   AF-A0A1J3FLE7-F1
#
_cell.length_a   1.000
_cell.length_b   1.000
_cell.length_c   1.000
_cell.angle_alpha   90.00
_cell.angle_beta   90.00
_cell.angle_gamma   90.00
#
_symmetry.space_group_name_H-M   'P 1'
#
loop_
_entity.id
_entity.type
_entity.pdbx_description
1 polymer ?
#
loop_
_entity_poly.entity_id
_entity_poly.type
_entity_poly.pdbx_seq_one_letter_code
_entity_poly.pdbx_strand_id
1 'polypeptide(L)' 'TGTILSDIHLLIHLEKLDLSNNKLVGDVPEFLAHMQSLVLINLSKNDLNGSVPQALRDREKKGLKLIVDGDDNSQCLSGS' A
#
# COMPACT_ATOMS: atom_id res chain seq x y z
N THR A 1 -4.75 16.53 -7.99
CA THR A 1 -3.46 15.86 -8.26
C THR A 1 -2.60 16.02 -7.04
N GLY A 2 -2.08 14.92 -6.51
CA GLY A 2 -1.15 14.93 -5.37
C GLY A 2 -0.30 13.67 -5.44
N THR A 3 1.02 13.82 -5.34
CA THR A 3 1.92 12.70 -5.12
C THR A 3 2.00 12.45 -3.62
N ILE A 4 2.17 11.19 -3.21
CA ILE A 4 2.49 10.90 -1.81
C ILE A 4 3.87 11.54 -1.55
N LEU A 5 3.89 12.53 -0.65
CA LEU A 5 5.09 13.31 -0.33
C LEU A 5 6.23 12.38 0.08
N SER A 6 7.40 12.59 -0.51
CA SER A 6 8.61 11.80 -0.29
C SER A 6 8.89 11.60 1.20
N ASP A 7 8.61 12.61 2.04
CA ASP A 7 8.96 12.65 3.45
C ASP A 7 8.07 11.82 4.39
N ILE A 8 6.98 11.23 3.89
CA ILE A 8 6.11 10.40 4.74
C ILE A 8 6.86 9.19 5.33
N HIS A 9 7.94 8.74 4.67
CA HIS A 9 8.82 7.69 5.20
C HIS A 9 9.51 8.06 6.52
N LEU A 10 9.60 9.35 6.87
CA LEU A 10 10.18 9.83 8.13
C LEU A 10 9.24 9.65 9.31
N LEU A 11 7.96 9.36 9.06
CA LEU A 11 6.97 9.07 10.09
C LEU A 11 7.15 7.63 10.60
N ILE A 12 8.27 7.37 11.26
CA ILE A 12 8.69 6.02 11.69
C ILE A 12 7.70 5.35 12.66
N HIS A 13 6.81 6.11 13.30
CA HIS A 13 5.78 5.60 14.22
C HIS A 13 4.38 5.54 13.59
N LEU A 14 4.24 5.84 12.29
CA LEU A 14 2.94 5.78 11.64
C LEU A 14 2.51 4.32 11.51
N GLU A 15 1.36 3.98 12.11
CA GLU A 15 0.82 2.62 12.07
C GLU A 15 -0.25 2.42 10.99
N LYS A 16 -1.05 3.46 10.72
CA LYS A 16 -2.17 3.40 9.79
C LYS A 16 -2.11 4.58 8.84
N LEU A 17 -2.09 4.28 7.55
CA LEU A 17 -2.17 5.26 6.48
C LEU A 17 -3.46 5.04 5.69
N ASP A 18 -4.41 5.95 5.82
CA ASP A 18 -5.64 5.94 5.02
C ASP A 18 -5.61 7.12 4.04
N LEU A 19 -5.49 6.79 2.76
CA LEU A 19 -5.57 7.71 1.64
C LEU A 19 -6.72 7.32 0.71
N SER A 20 -7.70 6.59 1.22
CA SER A 20 -8.83 6.15 0.41
C SER A 20 -9.69 7.32 -0.05
N ASN A 21 -10.41 7.11 -1.15
CA ASN A 21 -11.36 8.08 -1.70
C ASN A 21 -10.71 9.42 -2.08
N ASN A 22 -9.55 9.31 -2.73
CA ASN A 22 -8.80 10.42 -3.29
C ASN A 22 -8.71 10.29 -4.82
N LYS A 23 -7.97 11.19 -5.45
CA LYS A 23 -7.68 11.18 -6.90
C LYS A 23 -6.20 10.94 -7.15
N LEU A 24 -5.62 10.00 -6.39
CA LEU A 24 -4.22 9.58 -6.58
C LEU A 24 -4.12 8.80 -7.88
N VAL A 25 -3.03 9.02 -8.62
CA VAL A 25 -2.75 8.42 -9.93
C VAL A 25 -1.32 7.90 -9.95
N GLY A 26 -1.03 6.97 -10.85
CA GLY A 26 0.31 6.38 -11.01
C GLY A 26 0.55 5.12 -10.17
N ASP A 27 1.82 4.83 -9.91
CA ASP A 27 2.26 3.63 -9.19
C ASP A 27 2.15 3.80 -7.67
N VAL A 28 1.97 2.68 -6.96
CA VAL A 28 2.09 2.66 -5.50
C VAL A 28 3.58 2.77 -5.14
N PRO A 29 3.98 3.75 -4.31
CA PRO A 29 5.39 3.95 -4.01
C PRO A 29 5.97 2.84 -3.13
N GLU A 30 7.10 2.27 -3.55
CA GLU A 30 7.79 1.17 -2.86
C GLU A 30 8.25 1.54 -1.44
N PHE A 31 8.56 2.81 -1.17
CA PHE A 31 9.04 3.23 0.15
C PHE A 31 8.04 2.96 1.28
N LEU A 32 6.74 2.82 0.97
CA LEU A 32 5.72 2.45 1.96
C LEU A 32 6.04 1.09 2.61
N ALA A 33 6.74 0.21 1.89
CA ALA A 33 7.21 -1.07 2.42
C ALA A 33 8.33 -0.92 3.47
N HIS A 34 9.04 0.21 3.49
CA HIS A 34 10.13 0.47 4.44
C HIS A 34 9.67 1.11 5.75
N MET A 35 8.42 1.59 5.83
CA MET A 35 7.84 2.17 7.05
C MET A 35 7.48 1.04 8.02
N GLN A 36 8.38 0.74 8.96
CA GLN A 36 8.32 -0.48 9.78
C GLN A 36 7.09 -0.55 10.69
N SER A 37 6.63 0.59 11.21
CA SER A 37 5.47 0.62 12.10
C SER A 37 4.12 0.47 11.38
N LEU A 38 4.08 0.61 10.04
CA LEU A 38 2.82 0.49 9.31
C LEU A 38 2.25 -0.92 9.41
N VAL A 39 1.00 -1.02 9.83
CA VAL A 39 0.21 -2.24 9.86
C VAL A 39 -0.98 -2.18 8.90
N LEU A 40 -1.38 -0.97 8.46
CA LEU A 40 -2.47 -0.80 7.52
C LEU A 40 -2.19 0.33 6.53
N ILE A 41 -2.42 0.05 5.25
CA ILE A 41 -2.41 1.02 4.17
C ILE A 41 -3.71 0.87 3.37
N ASN A 42 -4.52 1.92 3.35
CA ASN A 42 -5.74 1.97 2.56
C ASN A 42 -5.61 2.99 1.43
N LEU A 43 -5.58 2.50 0.20
CA LEU A 43 -5.50 3.27 -1.04
C LEU A 43 -6.74 3.06 -1.92
N SER A 44 -7.78 2.40 -1.41
CA SER A 44 -9.03 2.16 -2.16
C SER A 44 -9.69 3.45 -2.62
N LYS A 45 -10.54 3.37 -3.64
CA LYS A 45 -11.22 4.49 -4.29
C LYS A 45 -10.23 5.56 -4.76
N ASN A 46 -9.24 5.15 -5.55
CA ASN A 46 -8.27 6.02 -6.22
C ASN A 46 -8.11 5.61 -7.69
N ASP A 47 -7.46 6.46 -8.49
CA ASP A 47 -7.18 6.24 -9.91
C ASP A 47 -5.77 5.66 -10.14
N LEU A 48 -5.30 4.82 -9.20
CA LEU A 48 -3.99 4.15 -9.29
C LEU A 48 -4.03 3.10 -10.39
N ASN A 49 -3.10 3.18 -11.33
CA ASN A 49 -3.05 2.32 -12.52
C ASN A 49 -1.74 1.53 -12.64
N GLY A 50 -0.81 1.76 -11.70
CA GLY A 50 0.43 1.01 -11.59
C GLY A 50 0.28 -0.34 -10.88
N SER A 51 1.31 -1.16 -10.98
CA SER A 51 1.40 -2.39 -10.20
C SER A 51 1.70 -2.11 -8.73
N VAL A 52 1.21 -2.98 -7.85
CA VAL A 52 1.63 -2.98 -6.44
C VAL A 52 3.08 -3.52 -6.37
N PRO A 53 4.04 -2.78 -5.79
CA PRO A 53 5.41 -3.25 -5.62
C PRO A 53 5.50 -4.58 -4.86
N GLN A 54 6.40 -5.47 -5.30
CA GLN A 54 6.64 -6.75 -4.64
C GLN A 54 7.04 -6.57 -3.16
N ALA A 55 7.75 -5.50 -2.83
CA ALA A 55 8.12 -5.19 -1.44
C ALA A 55 6.90 -5.00 -0.52
N LEU A 56 5.80 -4.43 -1.04
CA LEU A 56 4.54 -4.32 -0.29
C LEU A 56 3.85 -5.67 -0.16
N ARG A 57 3.87 -6.50 -1.20
CA ARG A 57 3.39 -7.90 -1.14
C ARG A 57 4.14 -8.73 -0.09
N ASP A 58 5.45 -8.56 0.01
CA ASP A 58 6.25 -9.25 1.01
C ASP A 58 6.02 -8.71 2.43
N ARG A 59 5.63 -7.44 2.56
CA ARG A 59 5.14 -6.87 3.82
C ARG A 59 3.79 -7.44 4.23
N GLU A 60 2.90 -7.78 3.31
CA GLU A 60 1.62 -8.42 3.64
C GLU A 60 1.83 -9.76 4.34
N LYS A 61 2.80 -10.56 3.89
CA LYS A 61 3.22 -11.81 4.56
C LYS A 61 3.69 -11.60 6.01
N LYS A 62 4.10 -10.37 6.36
CA LYS A 62 4.56 -9.97 7.69
C LYS A 62 3.48 -9.26 8.51
N GLY A 63 2.24 -9.24 8.03
CA GLY A 63 1.09 -8.69 8.76
C GLY A 63 0.67 -7.27 8.37
N LEU A 64 1.30 -6.67 7.34
CA LEU A 64 0.76 -5.43 6.76
C LEU A 64 -0.55 -5.74 6.04
N LYS A 65 -1.58 -4.93 6.26
CA LYS A 65 -2.81 -4.99 5.48
C LYS A 65 -2.78 -3.91 4.40
N LEU A 66 -2.73 -4.30 3.13
CA LEU A 66 -2.91 -3.40 2.00
C LEU A 66 -4.34 -3.49 1.46
N ILE A 67 -4.95 -2.35 1.13
CA ILE A 67 -6.27 -2.27 0.51
C ILE A 67 -6.12 -1.36 -0.71
N VAL A 68 -6.19 -1.91 -1.92
CA VAL A 68 -6.29 -1.16 -3.20
C VAL A 68 -7.50 -1.66 -3.99
N ASP A 69 -8.06 -0.84 -4.87
CA ASP A 69 -9.18 -1.26 -5.71
C ASP A 69 -8.72 -2.33 -6.70
N GLY A 70 -9.48 -3.42 -6.81
CA GLY A 70 -9.08 -4.57 -7.64
C GLY A 70 -8.02 -5.48 -7.02
N ASP A 71 -7.58 -5.22 -5.78
CA ASP A 71 -6.85 -6.21 -4.98
C ASP A 71 -7.84 -7.25 -4.43
N ASP A 72 -8.36 -8.06 -5.35
CA ASP A 72 -8.90 -9.36 -5.00
C ASP A 72 -7.72 -10.20 -4.49
N ASN A 73 -7.35 -10.02 -3.22
CA ASN A 73 -6.50 -10.95 -2.46
C ASN A 73 -7.23 -12.30 -2.21
N SER A 74 -8.13 -12.67 -3.12
CA SER A 74 -8.84 -13.94 -3.22
C SER A 74 -8.12 -14.94 -4.13
N GLN A 75 -6.94 -14.62 -4.66
CA GLN A 75 -6.12 -15.56 -5.43
C GLN A 75 -4.98 -16.16 -4.58
N CYS A 76 -5.27 -17.37 -4.10
CA CYS A 76 -4.34 -18.48 -3.91
C CYS A 76 -3.42 -18.50 -2.67
N LEU A 77 -4.01 -18.86 -1.53
CA LEU A 77 -3.56 -20.08 -0.85
C LEU A 77 -4.01 -21.30 -1.68
N SER A 78 -3.35 -21.59 -2.80
CA SER A 78 -3.41 -22.91 -3.41
C SER A 78 -2.03 -23.53 -3.29
N GLY A 79 -1.94 -24.59 -2.48
CA GLY A 79 -0.69 -25.21 -2.09
C GLY A 79 0.08 -25.83 -3.25
N SER A 80 1.39 -25.90 -3.04
CA SER A 80 2.26 -27.05 -3.27
C SER A 80 3.47 -26.88 -2.37
#